data_AF-K0ESP9-F1
#
_entry.id   AF-K0ESP9-F1
#
_cell.length_a   1.000
_cell.length_b   1.000
_cell.length_c   1.000
_cell.angle_alpha   90.00
_cell.angle_beta   90.00
_cell.angle_gamma   90.00
#
_symmetry.space_group_name_H-M   'P 1'
#
loop_
_entity.id
_entity.type
_entity.pdbx_description
1 polymer ?
#
loop_
_entity_poly.entity_id
_entity_poly.type
_entity_poly.pdbx_seq_one_letter_code
_entity_poly.pdbx_strand_id
1 'polypeptide(L)'
;MADIPTGLAPRDRVAHVEGSLAAAAADHRFVPHLILHELETWVFAAAEQVGCLLPGLTEKLVRDVHIAGGPELINDGPDTAPSKRILDYCPQYSKTNDGPLAIADLGVAELRTQCPHFDAWLEVLDNHLS
;
A
#
# COMPACT_ATOMS: atom_id res chain seq x y z
N MET A 1 -16.21 9.28 6.44
CA MET A 1 -16.57 7.87 6.17
C MET A 1 -18.09 7.63 6.08
N ALA A 2 -18.97 8.58 6.45
CA ALA A 2 -20.42 8.38 6.46
C ALA A 2 -21.05 8.04 5.09
N ASP A 3 -20.33 8.28 3.99
CA ASP A 3 -20.86 8.09 2.63
C ASP A 3 -20.38 6.80 1.93
N ILE A 4 -19.47 6.03 2.54
CA ILE A 4 -18.99 4.78 1.93
C ILE A 4 -20.09 3.72 2.05
N PRO A 5 -20.62 3.16 0.94
CA PRO A 5 -21.62 2.11 1.02
C PRO A 5 -21.11 0.89 1.80
N THR A 6 -21.94 0.35 2.69
CA THR A 6 -21.59 -0.83 3.48
C THR A 6 -21.51 -2.07 2.60
N GLY A 7 -20.58 -2.99 2.90
CA GLY A 7 -20.44 -4.27 2.21
C GLY A 7 -19.60 -4.23 0.92
N LEU A 8 -19.09 -3.06 0.54
CA LEU A 8 -18.13 -2.94 -0.56
C LEU A 8 -16.82 -3.67 -0.25
N ALA A 9 -16.22 -4.27 -1.29
CA ALA A 9 -14.89 -4.82 -1.21
C ALA A 9 -13.87 -3.70 -0.88
N PRO A 10 -12.72 -4.02 -0.26
CA PRO A 10 -11.74 -3.02 0.14
C PRO A 10 -11.32 -2.05 -0.98
N ARG A 11 -11.06 -2.57 -2.19
CA ARG A 11 -10.73 -1.77 -3.37
C ARG A 11 -11.87 -0.85 -3.81
N ASP A 12 -13.12 -1.32 -3.77
CA ASP A 12 -14.29 -0.51 -4.14
C ASP A 12 -14.52 0.64 -3.15
N ARG A 13 -14.18 0.44 -1.87
CA ARG A 13 -14.20 1.52 -0.86
C ARG A 13 -13.16 2.60 -1.18
N VAL A 14 -11.95 2.19 -1.55
CA VAL A 14 -10.89 3.12 -1.97
C VAL A 14 -11.35 3.90 -3.21
N ALA A 15 -11.81 3.23 -4.26
CA ALA A 15 -12.29 3.85 -5.48
C ALA A 15 -13.45 4.85 -5.23
N HIS A 16 -14.36 4.52 -4.30
CA HIS A 16 -15.44 5.43 -3.92
C HIS A 16 -14.91 6.71 -3.24
N VAL A 17 -13.94 6.60 -2.33
CA VAL A 17 -13.36 7.76 -1.64
C VAL A 17 -12.52 8.59 -2.61
N GLU A 18 -11.69 7.96 -3.45
CA GLU A 18 -10.93 8.65 -4.49
C GLU A 18 -11.83 9.39 -5.46
N GLY A 19 -12.93 8.77 -5.92
CA GLY A 19 -13.93 9.44 -6.76
C GLY A 19 -14.58 10.64 -6.07
N SER A 20 -14.86 10.53 -4.77
CA SER A 20 -15.40 11.64 -3.97
C SER A 20 -14.39 12.78 -3.80
N LEU A 21 -13.11 12.45 -3.58
CA LEU A 21 -12.02 13.43 -3.49
C LEU A 21 -11.82 14.15 -4.83
N ALA A 22 -11.82 13.42 -5.94
CA ALA A 22 -11.70 13.99 -7.28
C ALA A 22 -12.86 14.95 -7.60
N ALA A 23 -14.09 14.54 -7.31
CA ALA A 23 -15.27 15.37 -7.49
C ALA A 23 -15.24 16.65 -6.62
N ALA A 24 -14.80 16.53 -5.37
CA ALA A 24 -14.70 17.66 -4.45
C ALA A 24 -13.59 18.65 -4.83
N ALA A 25 -12.47 18.17 -5.36
CA ALA A 25 -11.38 19.03 -5.82
C ALA A 25 -11.77 19.87 -7.06
N ALA A 26 -12.69 19.34 -7.89
CA ALA A 26 -13.16 20.00 -9.11
C ALA A 26 -12.04 20.48 -10.06
N ASP A 27 -10.90 19.77 -10.06
CA ASP A 27 -9.73 20.05 -10.89
C ASP A 27 -9.21 18.73 -11.47
N HIS A 28 -9.14 18.64 -12.80
CA HIS A 28 -8.66 17.45 -13.51
C HIS A 28 -7.18 17.14 -13.24
N ARG A 29 -6.40 18.12 -12.75
CA ARG A 29 -5.00 17.92 -12.36
C ARG A 29 -4.86 17.24 -10.99
N PHE A 30 -5.95 17.17 -10.22
CA PHE A 30 -5.98 16.46 -8.96
C PHE A 30 -6.41 15.01 -9.19
N VAL A 31 -5.41 14.11 -9.23
CA VAL A 31 -5.62 12.66 -9.39
C VAL A 31 -5.36 11.99 -8.02
N PRO A 32 -6.39 11.75 -7.20
CA PRO A 32 -6.20 11.19 -5.86
C PRO A 32 -5.73 9.74 -5.92
N HIS A 33 -4.89 9.37 -4.95
CA HIS A 33 -4.50 7.99 -4.67
C HIS A 33 -4.54 7.74 -3.17
N LEU A 34 -5.28 6.71 -2.77
CA LEU A 34 -5.31 6.20 -1.42
C LEU A 34 -4.64 4.83 -1.40
N ILE A 35 -3.58 4.73 -0.60
CA ILE A 35 -2.94 3.45 -0.32
C ILE A 35 -3.93 2.62 0.48
N LEU A 36 -4.33 1.47 -0.07
CA LEU A 36 -5.24 0.57 0.60
C LEU A 36 -4.60 0.07 1.90
N HIS A 37 -5.37 0.13 3.00
CA HIS A 37 -4.97 -0.20 4.38
C HIS A 37 -3.97 0.79 5.00
N GLU A 38 -2.67 0.66 4.71
CA GLU A 38 -1.60 1.50 5.25
C GLU A 38 -0.43 1.62 4.25
N LEU A 39 0.45 2.61 4.44
CA LEU A 39 1.71 2.72 3.71
C LEU A 39 2.54 1.43 3.80
N GLU A 40 2.45 0.73 4.93
CA GLU A 40 3.12 -0.53 5.19
C GLU A 40 2.74 -1.64 4.18
N THR A 41 1.63 -1.55 3.44
CA THR A 41 1.38 -2.46 2.31
C THR A 41 2.48 -2.40 1.25
N TRP A 42 3.09 -1.23 1.03
CA TRP A 42 4.26 -1.09 0.15
C TRP A 42 5.54 -1.63 0.80
N VAL A 43 5.62 -1.64 2.13
CA VAL A 43 6.71 -2.33 2.85
C VAL A 43 6.59 -3.85 2.70
N PHE A 44 5.37 -4.39 2.62
CA PHE A 44 5.15 -5.79 2.25
C PHE A 44 5.58 -6.09 0.80
N ALA A 45 5.37 -5.16 -0.14
CA ALA A 45 5.93 -5.30 -1.49
C ALA A 45 7.47 -5.25 -1.50
N ALA A 46 8.06 -4.47 -0.59
CA ALA A 46 9.50 -4.34 -0.37
C ALA A 46 10.05 -5.34 0.68
N ALA A 47 9.48 -6.56 0.74
CA ALA A 47 9.79 -7.55 1.77
C ALA A 47 11.28 -7.92 1.83
N GLU A 48 11.95 -8.03 0.68
CA GLU A 48 13.37 -8.35 0.62
C GLU A 48 14.22 -7.19 1.15
N GLN A 49 13.87 -5.96 0.79
CA GLN A 49 14.61 -4.75 1.17
C GLN A 49 14.49 -4.48 2.68
N VAL A 50 13.28 -4.57 3.24
CA VAL A 50 13.10 -4.41 4.69
C VAL A 50 13.77 -5.55 5.47
N GLY A 51 13.82 -6.76 4.91
CA GLY A 51 14.53 -7.89 5.51
C GLY A 51 16.05 -7.77 5.47
N CYS A 52 16.62 -7.03 4.51
CA CYS A 52 18.03 -6.64 4.53
C CYS A 52 18.34 -5.67 5.69
N LEU A 53 17.40 -4.79 6.04
CA LEU A 53 17.53 -3.86 7.19
C LEU A 53 17.27 -4.56 8.53
N LEU A 54 16.28 -5.46 8.56
CA LEU A 54 15.79 -6.15 9.75
C LEU A 54 15.71 -7.66 9.46
N PRO A 55 16.82 -8.41 9.66
CA PRO A 55 16.90 -9.82 9.30
C PRO A 55 15.79 -10.67 9.94
N GLY A 56 15.22 -11.57 9.14
CA GLY A 56 14.14 -12.49 9.55
C GLY A 56 12.72 -12.02 9.23
N LEU A 57 12.56 -10.84 8.63
CA LEU A 57 11.26 -10.36 8.13
C LEU A 57 10.90 -10.92 6.76
N THR A 58 11.86 -11.07 5.82
CA THR A 58 11.60 -11.38 4.41
C THR A 58 10.62 -12.54 4.22
N GLU A 59 10.92 -13.70 4.80
CA GLU A 59 10.10 -14.90 4.59
C GLU A 59 8.69 -14.76 5.17
N LYS A 60 8.55 -13.98 6.25
CA LYS A 60 7.24 -13.75 6.90
C LYS A 60 6.38 -12.84 6.06
N LEU A 61 6.95 -11.74 5.57
CA LEU A 61 6.23 -10.76 4.75
C LEU A 61 5.87 -11.35 3.38
N VAL A 62 6.79 -12.04 2.71
CA VAL A 62 6.52 -12.75 1.45
C VAL A 62 5.39 -13.77 1.61
N ARG A 63 5.40 -14.54 2.72
CA ARG A 63 4.32 -15.48 3.03
C ARG A 63 2.97 -14.77 3.18
N ASP A 64 2.94 -13.66 3.92
CA ASP A 64 1.71 -12.90 4.14
C ASP A 64 1.17 -12.30 2.83
N VAL A 65 2.05 -11.76 1.97
CA VAL A 65 1.71 -11.28 0.62
C VAL A 65 1.09 -12.40 -0.21
N HIS A 66 1.71 -13.58 -0.21
CA HIS A 66 1.21 -14.73 -0.94
C HIS A 66 -0.19 -15.17 -0.46
N ILE A 67 -0.40 -15.25 0.86
CA ILE A 67 -1.69 -15.62 1.45
C ILE A 67 -2.78 -14.57 1.13
N ALA A 68 -2.43 -13.29 1.14
CA ALA A 68 -3.35 -12.21 0.82
C ALA A 68 -3.68 -12.10 -0.68
N GLY A 69 -2.84 -12.69 -1.55
CA GLY A 69 -2.96 -12.54 -3.00
C GLY A 69 -2.37 -11.23 -3.54
N GLY A 70 -1.50 -10.58 -2.77
CA GLY A 70 -0.82 -9.35 -3.15
C GLY A 70 -0.64 -8.38 -1.98
N PRO A 71 0.34 -7.46 -2.05
CA PRO A 71 0.65 -6.52 -0.97
C PRO A 71 -0.52 -5.58 -0.64
N GLU A 72 -1.25 -5.12 -1.65
CA GLU A 72 -2.42 -4.23 -1.48
C GLU A 72 -3.59 -4.91 -0.75
N LEU A 73 -3.60 -6.24 -0.66
CA LEU A 73 -4.69 -7.01 -0.07
C LEU A 73 -4.37 -7.48 1.36
N ILE A 74 -3.24 -7.06 1.93
CA ILE A 74 -2.90 -7.32 3.33
C ILE A 74 -3.93 -6.62 4.22
N ASN A 75 -4.90 -7.40 4.70
CA ASN A 75 -6.13 -6.88 5.31
C ASN A 75 -6.04 -6.62 6.83
N ASP A 76 -6.89 -5.70 7.27
CA ASP A 76 -7.03 -5.10 8.60
C ASP A 76 -8.22 -5.68 9.38
N GLY A 77 -7.96 -6.63 10.27
CA GLY A 77 -8.57 -6.54 11.60
C GLY A 77 -7.84 -5.46 12.40
N PRO A 78 -8.46 -4.84 13.43
CA PRO A 78 -7.76 -3.90 14.30
C PRO A 78 -6.42 -4.43 14.82
N ASP A 79 -6.31 -5.74 15.05
CA ASP A 79 -5.09 -6.38 15.55
C ASP A 79 -4.19 -6.96 14.44
N THR A 80 -4.57 -6.87 13.17
CA THR A 80 -3.82 -7.45 12.04
C THR A 80 -3.49 -6.45 10.95
N ALA A 81 -3.52 -5.15 11.27
CA ALA A 81 -3.09 -4.10 10.34
C ALA A 81 -1.66 -4.35 9.85
N PRO A 82 -1.29 -3.99 8.59
CA PRO A 82 0.03 -4.20 8.03
C PRO A 82 1.17 -3.84 8.98
N SER A 83 1.11 -2.67 9.59
CA SER A 83 2.13 -2.24 10.54
C SER A 83 2.18 -3.04 11.84
N LYS A 84 1.03 -3.48 12.34
CA LYS A 84 0.96 -4.31 13.55
C LYS A 84 1.56 -5.68 13.27
N ARG A 85 1.29 -6.27 12.11
CA ARG A 85 1.93 -7.52 11.67
C ARG A 85 3.45 -7.40 11.63
N ILE A 86 3.97 -6.32 11.05
CA ILE A 86 5.42 -6.10 11.00
C ILE A 86 5.99 -5.94 12.42
N LEU A 87 5.33 -5.15 13.29
CA LEU A 87 5.77 -4.97 14.68
C LEU A 87 5.71 -6.27 15.51
N ASP A 88 4.73 -7.12 15.26
CA ASP A 88 4.61 -8.44 15.91
C ASP A 88 5.75 -9.37 15.47
N TYR A 89 6.19 -9.28 14.22
CA TYR A 89 7.34 -10.04 13.72
C TYR A 89 8.69 -9.45 14.14
N CYS A 90 8.79 -8.12 14.21
CA CYS A 90 9.99 -7.38 14.54
C CYS A 90 9.63 -6.12 15.35
N PRO A 91 9.69 -6.17 16.68
CA PRO A 91 9.42 -5.01 17.54
C PRO A 91 10.37 -3.83 17.35
N GLN A 92 11.48 -4.04 16.65
CA GLN A 92 12.47 -2.99 16.33
C GLN A 92 12.09 -2.17 15.10
N TYR A 93 11.08 -2.60 14.32
CA TYR A 93 10.66 -1.92 13.11
C TYR A 93 10.25 -0.47 13.36
N SER A 94 10.88 0.45 12.63
CA SER A 94 10.59 1.87 12.64
C SER A 94 9.82 2.28 11.39
N LYS A 95 8.54 2.62 11.57
CA LYS A 95 7.66 3.12 10.51
C LYS A 95 8.21 4.37 9.80
N THR A 96 8.95 5.20 10.52
CA THR A 96 9.44 6.48 10.02
C THR A 96 10.79 6.38 9.31
N ASN A 97 11.47 5.23 9.41
CA ASN A 97 12.80 5.04 8.84
C ASN A 97 12.85 3.80 7.95
N ASP A 98 12.63 2.62 8.52
CA ASP A 98 12.91 1.34 7.84
C ASP A 98 11.92 1.10 6.70
N GLY A 99 10.65 1.44 6.91
CA GLY A 99 9.62 1.36 5.86
C GLY A 99 9.94 2.22 4.63
N PRO A 100 10.10 3.55 4.80
CA PRO A 100 10.49 4.44 3.70
C PRO A 100 11.80 4.06 3.02
N LEU A 101 12.81 3.60 3.77
CA LEU A 101 14.08 3.14 3.19
C LEU A 101 13.89 1.89 2.32
N ALA A 102 13.13 0.90 2.79
CA ALA A 102 12.84 -0.30 2.03
C ALA A 102 12.07 -0.01 0.73
N ILE A 103 11.06 0.86 0.80
CA ILE A 103 10.28 1.30 -0.38
C ILE A 103 11.17 2.04 -1.38
N ALA A 104 12.05 2.92 -0.89
CA ALA A 104 12.99 3.65 -1.74
C ALA A 104 14.00 2.72 -2.44
N ASP A 105 14.48 1.69 -1.74
CA ASP A 105 15.42 0.70 -2.28
C ASP A 105 14.75 -0.25 -3.30
N LEU A 106 13.48 -0.64 -3.08
CA LEU A 106 12.68 -1.41 -4.06
C LEU A 106 12.51 -0.61 -5.36
N GLY A 107 12.26 0.69 -5.24
CA GLY A 107 12.07 1.59 -6.36
C GLY A 107 10.67 1.52 -6.99
N VAL A 108 10.31 2.60 -7.69
CA VAL A 108 8.96 2.77 -8.26
C VAL A 108 8.62 1.72 -9.31
N ALA A 109 9.57 1.34 -10.15
CA ALA A 109 9.33 0.38 -11.23
C ALA A 109 8.88 -0.99 -10.69
N GLU A 110 9.54 -1.50 -9.65
CA GLU A 110 9.17 -2.78 -9.04
C GLU A 110 7.94 -2.64 -8.12
N LEU A 111 7.72 -1.47 -7.50
CA LEU A 111 6.48 -1.26 -6.76
C LEU A 111 5.25 -1.31 -7.68
N ARG A 112 5.35 -0.80 -8.92
CA ARG A 112 4.29 -0.86 -9.94
C ARG A 112 3.95 -2.30 -10.34
N THR A 113 4.93 -3.21 -10.44
CA THR A 113 4.66 -4.62 -10.82
C THR A 113 3.87 -5.38 -9.75
N GLN A 114 3.97 -4.96 -8.49
CA GLN A 114 3.34 -5.63 -7.35
C GLN A 114 2.06 -4.96 -6.84
N CYS A 115 1.86 -3.67 -7.13
CA CYS A 115 0.74 -2.87 -6.67
C CYS A 115 -0.08 -2.30 -7.85
N PRO A 116 -1.05 -3.08 -8.41
CA PRO A 116 -1.83 -2.65 -9.57
C PRO A 116 -2.65 -1.37 -9.38
N HIS A 117 -3.11 -1.06 -8.16
CA HIS A 117 -3.82 0.19 -7.88
C HIS A 117 -2.88 1.39 -7.96
N PHE A 118 -1.65 1.23 -7.44
CA PHE A 118 -0.60 2.23 -7.56
C PHE A 118 -0.11 2.40 -9.00
N ASP A 119 0.06 1.31 -9.74
CA ASP A 119 0.43 1.34 -11.15
C ASP A 119 -0.61 2.08 -12.00
N ALA A 120 -1.89 1.74 -11.86
CA ALA A 120 -2.97 2.42 -12.57
C ALA A 120 -3.01 3.94 -12.28
N TRP A 121 -2.72 4.35 -11.05
CA TRP A 121 -2.61 5.77 -10.71
C TRP A 121 -1.44 6.46 -11.42
N LEU A 122 -0.26 5.83 -11.44
CA LEU A 122 0.90 6.36 -12.17
C LEU A 122 0.67 6.41 -13.67
N GLU A 123 0.00 5.42 -14.27
CA GLU A 123 -0.36 5.46 -15.70
C GLU A 123 -1.26 6.66 -16.03
N VAL A 124 -2.20 7.02 -15.15
CA VAL A 124 -3.00 8.23 -15.32
C VAL A 124 -2.11 9.47 -15.29
N LEU A 125 -1.17 9.56 -14.34
CA LEU A 125 -0.25 10.71 -14.25
C LEU A 125 0.70 10.81 -15.44
N ASP A 126 1.26 9.70 -15.90
CA ASP A 126 2.15 9.64 -17.06
C ASP A 126 1.44 10.22 -18.31
N ASN A 127 0.15 9.91 -18.49
CA ASN A 127 -0.68 10.46 -19.56
C ASN A 127 -1.07 11.94 -19.39
N HIS A 128 -0.99 12.50 -18.18
CA HIS A 128 -1.23 13.93 -17.93
C HIS A 128 0.01 14.80 -18.12
N LEU A 129 1.21 14.20 -18.07
CA LEU A 129 2.48 14.89 -18.25
C LEU A 129 2.99 14.87 -19.69
N SER A 130 2.46 13.99 -20.54
CA SER A 130 2.72 13.91 -21.99
C SER A 130 1.93 14.95 -22.79
#